data_AF-A0A7S4N3S5-F1
#
_entry.id   AF-A0A7S4N3S5-F1
#
_cell.length_a   1.000
_cell.length_b   1.000
_cell.length_c   1.000
_cell.angle_alpha   90.00
_cell.angle_beta   90.00
_cell.angle_gamma   90.00
#
_symmetry.space_group_name_H-M   'P 1'
#
loop_
_entity.id
_entity.type
_entity.pdbx_description
1 polymer ?
#
loop_
_entity_poly.entity_id
_entity_poly.type
_entity_poly.pdbx_seq_one_letter_code
_entity_poly.pdbx_strand_id
1 'polypeptide(L)'
;DGDASTAMPLTLTLGFTNSSGGLVEVDPLVVIDLLKTVKELVVLNGCNSEALGNSICEAGVPAVVGWRTKVLSAAASIFSSGLFEALGMGHDVAAAFRAARSKVATVTRPGMNTALGLACDVPYYALVDPEDVQPASVFDPAPLAVGIPVLLRPNQPTLA
;
A
#
# COMPACT_ATOMS: atom_id res chain seq x y z
N ASP A 1 23.14 -4.04 34.65
CA ASP A 1 22.29 -2.97 34.08
C ASP A 1 22.95 -2.43 32.82
N GLY A 2 22.73 -3.11 31.70
CA GLY A 2 23.24 -2.74 30.39
C GLY A 2 22.09 -2.18 29.57
N ASP A 3 22.10 -0.86 29.40
CA ASP A 3 21.24 -0.11 28.51
C ASP A 3 21.50 -0.54 27.06
N ALA A 4 20.67 -1.45 26.56
CA ALA A 4 20.55 -1.71 25.14
C ALA A 4 19.55 -0.69 24.59
N SER A 5 20.05 0.51 24.30
CA SER A 5 19.45 1.39 23.29
C SER A 5 19.52 0.65 21.95
N THR A 6 18.55 -0.23 21.71
CA THR A 6 18.25 -0.72 20.37
C THR A 6 17.74 0.47 19.59
N ALA A 7 18.64 1.15 18.90
CA ALA A 7 18.27 2.14 17.90
C ALA A 7 17.25 1.47 16.97
N MET A 8 15.99 1.89 17.07
CA MET A 8 14.97 1.49 16.12
C MET A 8 15.49 1.87 14.73
N PRO A 9 15.42 0.98 13.73
CA PRO A 9 15.81 1.34 12.37
C PRO A 9 15.10 2.63 11.97
N LEU A 10 15.79 3.50 11.22
CA LEU A 10 15.22 4.74 10.68
C LEU A 10 13.89 4.42 10.00
N THR A 11 12.80 4.63 10.73
CA THR A 11 11.46 4.26 10.27
C THR A 11 10.99 5.44 9.45
N LEU A 12 10.87 5.24 8.13
CA LEU A 12 10.26 6.26 7.27
C LEU A 12 8.91 6.66 7.87
N THR A 13 8.69 7.97 7.95
CA THR A 13 7.52 8.55 8.60
C THR A 13 6.68 9.37 7.62
N LEU A 14 5.55 9.87 8.10
CA LEU A 14 4.67 10.74 7.33
C LEU A 14 5.19 12.18 7.33
N GLY A 15 5.15 12.80 6.15
CA GLY A 15 5.30 14.24 6.01
C GLY A 15 3.94 14.93 6.12
N PHE A 16 3.87 15.98 6.92
CA PHE A 16 2.68 16.83 7.07
C PHE A 16 2.95 18.19 6.44
N THR A 17 1.91 18.82 5.89
CA THR A 17 2.01 20.19 5.38
C THR A 17 1.78 21.17 6.53
N ASN A 18 2.76 22.02 6.81
CA ASN A 18 2.60 23.08 7.80
C ASN A 18 1.75 24.25 7.24
N SER A 19 1.48 25.24 8.08
CA SER A 19 0.68 26.42 7.69
C SER A 19 1.29 27.28 6.59
N SER A 20 2.59 27.15 6.29
CA SER A 20 3.26 27.83 5.19
C SER A 20 3.34 27.00 3.90
N GLY A 21 2.72 25.81 3.87
CA GLY A 21 2.75 24.92 2.71
C GLY A 21 4.03 24.06 2.62
N GLY A 22 4.94 24.17 3.59
CA GLY A 22 6.16 23.36 3.65
C GLY A 22 5.88 21.94 4.14
N LEU A 23 6.60 20.97 3.58
CA LEU A 23 6.59 19.60 4.08
C LEU A 23 7.44 19.51 5.35
N VAL A 24 6.85 19.01 6.43
CA VAL A 24 7.49 18.79 7.72
C VAL A 24 7.41 17.31 8.05
N GLU A 25 8.56 16.72 8.31
CA GLU A 25 8.65 15.35 8.82
C GLU A 25 8.16 15.31 10.27
N VAL A 26 7.32 14.32 10.60
CA VAL A 26 6.81 14.12 11.96
C VAL A 26 7.39 12.85 12.54
N ASP A 27 7.86 12.90 13.78
CA ASP A 27 8.39 11.74 14.49
C ASP A 27 7.40 10.55 14.44
N PRO A 28 7.84 9.34 14.03
CA PRO A 28 7.01 8.14 14.02
C PRO A 28 6.22 7.92 15.33
N LEU A 29 6.81 8.21 16.49
CA LEU A 29 6.17 8.01 17.79
C LEU A 29 4.95 8.91 17.97
N VAL A 30 4.99 10.13 17.45
CA VAL A 30 3.85 11.05 17.48
C VAL A 30 2.71 10.52 16.59
N VAL A 31 3.04 9.97 15.41
CA VAL A 31 2.05 9.37 14.52
C VAL A 31 1.42 8.13 15.14
N ILE A 32 2.22 7.27 15.77
CA ILE A 32 1.73 6.08 16.49
C ILE A 32 0.82 6.50 17.65
N ASP A 33 1.23 7.47 18.46
CA ASP A 33 0.44 7.94 19.61
C ASP A 33 -0.92 8.52 19.17
N LEU A 34 -0.94 9.25 18.05
CA LEU A 34 -2.15 9.78 17.45
C LEU A 34 -3.10 8.67 16.98
N LEU A 35 -2.57 7.62 16.35
CA LEU A 35 -3.36 6.61 15.66
C LEU A 35 -3.69 5.37 16.51
N LYS A 36 -2.99 5.12 17.62
CA LYS A 36 -3.19 3.93 18.48
C LYS A 36 -4.61 3.76 19.03
N THR A 37 -5.40 4.84 19.03
CA THR A 37 -6.79 4.82 19.51
C THR A 37 -7.80 4.38 18.45
N VAL A 38 -7.41 4.32 17.17
CA VAL A 38 -8.26 3.86 16.06
C VAL A 38 -8.67 2.41 16.28
N LYS A 39 -9.97 2.14 16.14
CA LYS A 39 -10.59 0.86 16.56
C LYS A 39 -10.81 -0.14 15.45
N GLU A 40 -10.64 0.24 14.18
CA GLU A 40 -10.99 -0.62 13.05
C GLU A 40 -9.84 -0.74 12.06
N LEU A 41 -9.51 0.37 11.39
CA LEU A 41 -8.59 0.37 10.27
C LEU A 41 -7.86 1.72 10.16
N VAL A 42 -6.55 1.66 9.99
CA VAL A 42 -5.73 2.79 9.52
C VAL A 42 -5.30 2.52 8.08
N VAL A 43 -5.36 3.53 7.21
CA VAL A 43 -4.90 3.43 5.82
C VAL A 43 -3.78 4.44 5.59
N LEU A 44 -2.55 3.95 5.44
CA LEU A 44 -1.35 4.72 5.12
C LEU A 44 -1.11 4.70 3.61
N ASN A 45 -1.83 5.56 2.89
CA ASN A 45 -1.78 5.60 1.43
C ASN A 45 -0.56 6.38 0.88
N GLY A 46 0.64 5.95 1.27
CA GLY A 46 1.91 6.51 0.84
C GLY A 46 2.99 5.43 0.72
N CYS A 47 4.03 5.72 -0.07
CA CYS A 47 5.16 4.82 -0.34
C CYS A 47 5.81 4.31 0.96
N ASN A 48 6.30 3.06 0.93
CA ASN A 48 7.17 2.49 1.97
C ASN A 48 6.63 2.64 3.40
N SER A 49 5.32 2.55 3.57
CA SER A 49 4.62 2.73 4.85
C SER A 49 4.46 1.43 5.67
N GLU A 50 4.92 0.27 5.17
CA GLU A 50 4.80 -1.02 5.86
C GLU A 50 5.45 -1.00 7.26
N ALA A 51 6.65 -0.42 7.41
CA ALA A 51 7.35 -0.37 8.69
C ALA A 51 6.57 0.44 9.74
N LEU A 52 6.14 1.66 9.40
CA LEU A 52 5.30 2.49 10.28
C LEU A 52 3.96 1.80 10.58
N GLY A 53 3.37 1.14 9.59
CA GLY A 53 2.12 0.41 9.75
C GLY A 53 2.25 -0.76 10.74
N ASN A 54 3.37 -1.47 10.73
CA ASN A 54 3.64 -2.54 11.71
C ASN A 54 3.68 -1.96 13.13
N SER A 55 4.39 -0.85 13.34
CA SER A 55 4.45 -0.20 14.65
C SER A 55 3.08 0.29 15.15
N ILE A 56 2.21 0.76 14.23
CA ILE A 56 0.83 1.13 14.56
C ILE A 56 -0.01 -0.11 14.94
N CYS A 57 0.16 -1.24 14.25
CA CYS A 57 -0.47 -2.51 14.62
C CYS A 57 0.00 -3.00 16.01
N GLU A 58 1.31 -2.95 16.28
CA GLU A 58 1.90 -3.32 17.57
C GLU A 58 1.38 -2.45 18.71
N ALA A 59 1.04 -1.18 18.44
CA ALA A 59 0.41 -0.27 19.39
C ALA A 59 -1.08 -0.57 19.65
N GLY A 60 -1.65 -1.60 19.03
CA GLY A 60 -3.00 -2.11 19.31
C GLY A 60 -4.05 -1.81 18.26
N VAL A 61 -3.68 -1.22 17.11
CA VAL A 61 -4.63 -1.00 16.01
C VAL A 61 -4.93 -2.35 15.31
N PRO A 62 -6.21 -2.73 15.15
CA PRO A 62 -6.55 -4.08 14.66
C PRO A 62 -6.10 -4.38 13.23
N ALA A 63 -6.06 -3.38 12.36
CA ALA A 63 -5.62 -3.52 10.99
C ALA A 63 -5.01 -2.22 10.47
N VAL A 64 -3.93 -2.36 9.69
CA VAL A 64 -3.32 -1.24 8.96
C VAL A 64 -3.11 -1.66 7.51
N VAL A 65 -3.56 -0.82 6.58
CA VAL A 65 -3.19 -0.94 5.17
C VAL A 65 -2.04 0.03 4.88
N GLY A 66 -0.98 -0.46 4.26
CA GLY A 66 0.16 0.34 3.84
C GLY A 66 0.72 -0.13 2.51
N TRP A 67 1.92 0.33 2.18
CA TRP A 67 2.65 -0.03 0.97
C TRP A 67 4.05 -0.50 1.36
N ARG A 68 4.45 -1.66 0.87
CA ARG A 68 5.81 -2.19 1.05
C ARG A 68 6.85 -1.38 0.26
N THR A 69 6.46 -0.88 -0.89
CA THR A 69 7.35 -0.28 -1.89
C THR A 69 6.89 1.12 -2.27
N LYS A 70 7.56 1.76 -3.23
CA LYS A 70 7.04 2.97 -3.88
C LYS A 70 5.73 2.68 -4.59
N VAL A 71 4.81 3.63 -4.55
CA VAL A 71 3.48 3.50 -5.17
C VAL A 71 3.22 4.62 -6.17
N LEU A 72 2.62 4.25 -7.30
CA LEU A 72 2.10 5.23 -8.27
C LEU A 72 0.80 5.84 -7.76
N SER A 73 0.70 7.17 -7.69
CA SER A 73 -0.46 7.88 -7.12
C SER A 73 -1.79 7.49 -7.75
N ALA A 74 -1.83 7.24 -9.06
CA ALA A 74 -3.05 6.80 -9.75
C ALA A 74 -3.53 5.43 -9.26
N ALA A 75 -2.61 4.47 -9.10
CA ALA A 75 -2.95 3.14 -8.58
C ALA A 75 -3.33 3.19 -7.09
N ALA A 76 -2.64 4.00 -6.29
CA ALA A 76 -2.99 4.26 -4.89
C ALA A 76 -4.41 4.81 -4.73
N SER A 77 -4.82 5.72 -5.62
CA SER A 77 -6.17 6.27 -5.66
C SER A 77 -7.21 5.19 -5.99
N ILE A 78 -7.00 4.40 -7.05
CA ILE A 78 -7.91 3.32 -7.47
C ILE A 78 -8.03 2.26 -6.37
N PHE A 79 -6.92 1.89 -5.75
CA PHE A 79 -6.88 0.98 -4.62
C PHE A 79 -7.74 1.51 -3.48
N SER A 80 -7.53 2.77 -3.07
CA SER A 80 -8.27 3.37 -1.95
C SER A 80 -9.77 3.43 -2.24
N SER A 81 -10.16 3.81 -3.45
CA SER A 81 -11.57 3.79 -3.85
C SER A 81 -12.18 2.39 -3.79
N GLY A 82 -11.47 1.36 -4.27
CA GLY A 82 -11.94 -0.03 -4.19
C GLY A 82 -12.05 -0.55 -2.76
N LEU A 83 -11.10 -0.18 -1.90
CA LEU A 83 -11.10 -0.54 -0.49
C LEU A 83 -12.33 0.03 0.23
N PHE A 84 -12.54 1.34 0.13
CA PHE A 84 -13.65 2.00 0.82
C PHE A 84 -15.02 1.67 0.21
N GLU A 85 -15.10 1.42 -1.09
CA GLU A 85 -16.33 0.90 -1.71
C GLU A 85 -16.70 -0.48 -1.14
N ALA A 86 -15.76 -1.41 -1.06
CA ALA A 86 -16.02 -2.74 -0.51
C ALA A 86 -16.37 -2.68 0.99
N LEU A 87 -15.70 -1.84 1.78
CA LEU A 87 -16.06 -1.59 3.18
C LEU A 87 -17.49 -1.01 3.29
N GLY A 88 -17.85 -0.06 2.43
CA GLY A 88 -19.20 0.51 2.37
C GLY A 88 -20.29 -0.49 1.99
N MET A 89 -19.93 -1.56 1.28
CA MET A 89 -20.81 -2.70 0.98
C MET A 89 -20.91 -3.72 2.13
N GLY A 90 -20.23 -3.50 3.25
CA GLY A 90 -20.25 -4.38 4.42
C GLY A 90 -19.25 -5.53 4.37
N HIS A 91 -18.27 -5.50 3.45
CA HIS A 91 -17.17 -6.47 3.47
C HIS A 91 -16.23 -6.23 4.65
N ASP A 92 -15.67 -7.30 5.21
CA ASP A 92 -14.60 -7.18 6.20
C ASP A 92 -13.31 -6.60 5.58
N VAL A 93 -12.37 -6.16 6.43
CA VAL A 93 -11.12 -5.52 5.99
C VAL A 93 -10.29 -6.41 5.04
N ALA A 94 -10.24 -7.73 5.24
CA ALA A 94 -9.45 -8.60 4.36
C ALA A 94 -10.13 -8.79 3.01
N ALA A 95 -11.45 -8.94 2.99
CA ALA A 95 -12.24 -9.00 1.77
C ALA A 95 -12.14 -7.68 1.00
N ALA A 96 -12.26 -6.54 1.68
CA ALA A 96 -12.12 -5.22 1.09
C ALA A 96 -10.70 -4.98 0.53
N PHE A 97 -9.65 -5.42 1.24
CA PHE A 97 -8.28 -5.36 0.75
C PHE A 97 -8.08 -6.19 -0.52
N ARG A 98 -8.61 -7.42 -0.57
CA ARG A 98 -8.57 -8.25 -1.79
C ARG A 98 -9.33 -7.59 -2.94
N ALA A 99 -10.52 -7.05 -2.67
CA ALA A 99 -11.32 -6.34 -3.67
C ALA A 99 -10.58 -5.11 -4.22
N ALA A 100 -9.91 -4.33 -3.37
CA ALA A 100 -9.09 -3.20 -3.75
C ALA A 100 -7.92 -3.61 -4.69
N ARG A 101 -7.22 -4.70 -4.35
CA ARG A 101 -6.16 -5.26 -5.22
C ARG A 101 -6.72 -5.70 -6.57
N SER A 102 -7.83 -6.43 -6.58
CA SER A 102 -8.51 -6.84 -7.81
C SER A 102 -8.93 -5.65 -8.66
N LYS A 103 -9.40 -4.56 -8.03
CA LYS A 103 -9.78 -3.33 -8.74
C LYS A 103 -8.60 -2.70 -9.46
N VAL A 104 -7.40 -2.67 -8.87
CA VAL A 104 -6.19 -2.19 -9.55
C VAL A 104 -5.78 -3.15 -10.67
N ALA A 105 -5.79 -4.46 -10.42
CA ALA A 105 -5.36 -5.47 -11.38
C ALA A 105 -6.29 -5.63 -12.60
N THR A 106 -7.53 -5.17 -12.51
CA THR A 106 -8.52 -5.22 -13.59
C THR A 106 -8.58 -3.96 -14.44
N VAL A 107 -7.76 -2.94 -14.12
CA VAL A 107 -7.61 -1.78 -15.02
C VAL A 107 -6.89 -2.24 -16.27
N THR A 108 -7.51 -2.03 -17.42
CA THR A 108 -6.96 -2.42 -18.72
C THR A 108 -6.77 -1.23 -19.66
N ARG A 109 -6.07 -1.48 -20.76
CA ARG A 109 -5.94 -0.58 -21.92
C ARG A 109 -5.85 -1.41 -23.20
N PRO A 110 -6.15 -0.83 -24.37
CA PRO A 110 -5.89 -1.49 -25.64
C PRO A 110 -4.41 -1.87 -25.79
N GLY A 111 -4.16 -3.08 -26.27
CA GLY A 111 -2.82 -3.58 -26.54
C GLY A 111 -2.85 -4.92 -27.27
N MET A 112 -1.81 -5.70 -27.07
CA MET A 112 -1.63 -6.99 -27.73
C MET A 112 -1.06 -8.02 -26.76
N ASN A 113 -1.59 -9.24 -26.80
CA ASN A 113 -0.95 -10.40 -26.20
C ASN A 113 0.06 -10.96 -27.22
N THR A 114 1.34 -10.72 -26.98
CA THR A 114 2.44 -11.09 -27.90
C THR A 114 2.66 -12.59 -27.99
N ALA A 115 2.30 -13.35 -26.95
CA ALA A 115 2.35 -14.80 -26.98
C ALA A 115 1.29 -15.42 -27.91
N LEU A 116 0.15 -14.75 -28.07
CA LEU A 116 -0.95 -15.19 -28.93
C LEU A 116 -0.99 -14.48 -30.29
N GLY A 117 -0.27 -13.36 -30.45
CA GLY A 117 -0.35 -12.54 -31.65
C GLY A 117 -1.70 -11.81 -31.81
N LEU A 118 -2.43 -11.57 -30.72
CA LEU A 118 -3.81 -11.06 -30.76
C LEU A 118 -3.95 -9.70 -30.08
N ALA A 119 -4.64 -8.78 -30.74
CA ALA A 119 -5.08 -7.52 -30.14
C ALA A 119 -6.15 -7.81 -29.08
N CYS A 120 -5.97 -7.25 -27.88
CA CYS A 120 -6.91 -7.40 -26.77
C CYS A 120 -6.71 -6.26 -25.76
N ASP A 121 -7.61 -6.17 -24.78
CA ASP A 121 -7.35 -5.36 -23.60
C ASP A 121 -6.27 -6.04 -22.74
N VAL A 122 -5.21 -5.30 -22.46
CA VAL A 122 -4.07 -5.76 -21.64
C VAL A 122 -4.06 -5.03 -20.30
N PRO A 123 -3.51 -5.62 -19.23
CA PRO A 123 -3.43 -4.97 -17.93
C PRO A 123 -2.66 -3.65 -17.99
N TYR A 124 -3.21 -2.61 -17.40
CA TYR A 124 -2.55 -1.31 -17.29
C TYR A 124 -1.48 -1.34 -16.20
N TYR A 125 -1.82 -1.94 -15.05
CA TYR A 125 -1.02 -1.94 -13.82
C TYR A 125 -0.63 -3.36 -13.39
N ALA A 126 0.53 -3.48 -12.74
CA ALA A 126 0.99 -4.66 -12.04
C ALA A 126 1.36 -4.30 -10.60
N LEU A 127 0.79 -5.02 -9.62
CA LEU A 127 1.08 -4.85 -8.19
C LEU A 127 2.42 -5.50 -7.82
N VAL A 128 3.50 -4.92 -8.33
CA VAL A 128 4.89 -5.34 -8.13
C VAL A 128 5.74 -4.12 -7.80
N ASP A 129 6.94 -4.36 -7.28
CA ASP A 129 7.86 -3.26 -6.94
C ASP A 129 8.27 -2.51 -8.21
N PRO A 130 8.05 -1.18 -8.31
CA PRO A 130 8.51 -0.39 -9.44
C PRO A 130 10.03 -0.27 -9.56
N GLU A 131 10.79 -0.59 -8.51
CA GLU A 131 12.26 -0.56 -8.53
C GLU A 131 12.88 -1.92 -8.93
N ASP A 132 12.07 -2.99 -8.97
CA ASP A 132 12.53 -4.30 -9.43
C ASP A 132 12.72 -4.35 -10.94
N VAL A 133 13.69 -5.17 -11.37
CA VAL A 133 13.86 -5.53 -12.78
C VAL A 133 12.64 -6.32 -13.23
N GLN A 134 11.83 -5.68 -14.08
CA GLN A 134 10.62 -6.31 -14.58
C GLN A 134 10.97 -7.42 -15.58
N PRO A 135 10.39 -8.63 -15.43
CA PRO A 135 10.58 -9.69 -16.41
C PRO A 135 9.95 -9.31 -17.75
N ALA A 136 10.34 -10.02 -18.80
CA ALA A 136 9.71 -9.87 -20.11
C ALA A 136 8.19 -10.08 -19.99
N SER A 137 7.41 -9.13 -20.48
CA SER A 137 5.96 -9.21 -20.50
C SER A 137 5.46 -9.87 -21.78
N VAL A 138 4.42 -10.69 -21.66
CA VAL A 138 3.64 -11.20 -22.80
C VAL A 138 2.62 -10.17 -23.31
N PHE A 139 2.57 -8.98 -22.69
CA PHE A 139 1.68 -7.90 -23.09
C PHE A 139 2.48 -6.75 -23.68
N ASP A 140 1.97 -6.18 -24.77
CA ASP A 140 2.48 -4.97 -25.39
C ASP A 140 1.36 -3.91 -25.43
N PRO A 141 1.50 -2.76 -24.72
CA PRO A 141 2.62 -2.41 -23.86
C PRO A 141 2.59 -3.15 -22.51
N ALA A 142 3.77 -3.41 -21.95
CA ALA A 142 3.94 -4.07 -20.66
C ALA A 142 3.25 -3.32 -19.51
N PRO A 143 2.61 -4.01 -18.54
CA PRO A 143 1.94 -3.37 -17.41
C PRO A 143 2.91 -2.50 -16.61
N LEU A 144 2.44 -1.35 -16.11
CA LEU A 144 3.26 -0.50 -15.24
C LEU A 144 3.32 -1.11 -13.85
N ALA A 145 4.52 -1.28 -13.31
CA ALA A 145 4.71 -1.61 -11.90
C ALA A 145 4.24 -0.44 -11.03
N VAL A 146 3.34 -0.69 -10.08
CA VAL A 146 2.70 0.37 -9.30
C VAL A 146 2.86 0.27 -7.79
N GLY A 147 3.59 -0.72 -7.31
CA GLY A 147 3.83 -0.94 -5.90
C GLY A 147 2.99 -2.07 -5.30
N ILE A 148 3.38 -2.48 -4.09
CA ILE A 148 2.82 -3.64 -3.40
C ILE A 148 2.05 -3.15 -2.15
N PRO A 149 0.71 -3.12 -2.19
CA PRO A 149 -0.07 -2.82 -1.00
C PRO A 149 0.02 -3.99 -0.02
N VAL A 150 -0.03 -3.71 1.26
CA VAL A 150 0.01 -4.71 2.33
C VAL A 150 -1.09 -4.46 3.34
N LEU A 151 -1.67 -5.54 3.86
CA LEU A 151 -2.56 -5.53 5.01
C LEU A 151 -1.84 -6.17 6.19
N LEU A 152 -1.62 -5.36 7.21
CA LEU A 152 -0.94 -5.68 8.46
C LEU A 152 -1.98 -5.88 9.56
N ARG A 153 -1.74 -6.88 10.40
CA ARG A 153 -2.60 -7.23 11.53
C ARG A 153 -1.75 -7.80 12.67
N PRO A 154 -2.12 -7.55 13.93
CA PRO A 154 -1.42 -8.14 15.07
C PRO A 154 -1.41 -9.67 14.99
N ASN A 155 -0.23 -10.28 15.13
CA ASN A 155 -0.05 -11.73 15.17
C ASN A 155 -0.60 -12.52 13.96
N GLN A 156 -0.79 -11.87 12.80
CA GLN A 156 -1.16 -12.56 11.56
C GLN A 156 -0.10 -12.33 10.47
N PRO A 157 0.07 -13.28 9.54
CA PRO A 157 0.93 -13.04 8.38
C PRO A 157 0.45 -11.84 7.58
N THR A 158 1.39 -11.01 7.12
CA THR A 158 1.11 -9.90 6.21
C THR A 158 0.46 -10.43 4.93
N LEU A 159 -0.69 -9.86 4.58
CA LEU A 159 -1.33 -10.12 3.29
C LEU A 159 -0.78 -9.10 2.28
N ALA A 160 -0.04 -9.59 1.27
CA ALA A 160 0.54 -8.79 0.19
C ALA A 160 -0.13 -9.08 -1.15
#